data_AF-A0A0R3SYY1-F1
#
_entry.id   AF-A0A0R3SYY1-F1
#
_cell.length_a   1.000
_cell.length_b   1.000
_cell.length_c   1.000
_cell.angle_alpha   90.00
_cell.angle_beta   90.00
_cell.angle_gamma   90.00
#
_symmetry.space_group_name_H-M   'P 1'
#
loop_
_entity.id
_entity.type
_entity.pdbx_description
1 polymer ?
#
loop_
_entity_poly.entity_id
_entity_poly.type
_entity_poly.pdbx_seq_one_letter_code
_entity_poly.pdbx_strand_id
1 'polypeptide(L)'
;LAHNLQNKALVDGCTKFLCARIAETNVSEVWSAANATKNEVLIRVCAPLVAMNWEMFRASQLFYVATEVIGMMSIFRYPWMAQESATSKVKTLLKWRNASRNDDEYTARTTAFRDMVSLPGIQNTPDLISDLFVEGIDIPVEWRFV
;
A
#
# COMPACT_ATOMS: atom_id res chain seq x y z
N LEU A 1 -8.52 -20.55 -4.07
CA LEU A 1 -8.34 -22.02 -4.23
C LEU A 1 -7.03 -22.38 -4.91
N ALA A 2 -6.82 -21.98 -6.18
CA ALA A 2 -5.60 -22.29 -6.94
C ALA A 2 -4.29 -21.98 -6.19
N HIS A 3 -4.20 -20.78 -5.59
CA HIS A 3 -3.08 -20.35 -4.76
C HIS A 3 -2.83 -21.28 -3.56
N ASN A 4 -3.88 -21.59 -2.79
CA ASN A 4 -3.78 -22.45 -1.60
C ASN A 4 -3.39 -23.90 -1.95
N LEU A 5 -3.81 -24.38 -3.12
CA LEU A 5 -3.42 -25.69 -3.66
C LEU A 5 -2.05 -25.66 -4.36
N GLN A 6 -1.38 -24.50 -4.40
CA GLN A 6 -0.10 -24.31 -5.07
C GLN A 6 -0.12 -24.71 -6.56
N ASN A 7 -1.29 -24.65 -7.20
CA ASN A 7 -1.43 -24.97 -8.62
C ASN A 7 -0.97 -23.79 -9.47
N LYS A 8 0.32 -23.80 -9.83
CA LYS A 8 0.96 -22.73 -10.59
C LYS A 8 0.29 -22.46 -11.94
N ALA A 9 -0.02 -23.50 -12.71
CA ALA A 9 -0.63 -23.33 -14.04
C ALA A 9 -1.98 -22.59 -13.95
N LEU A 10 -2.78 -22.92 -12.95
CA LEU A 10 -4.06 -22.25 -12.73
C LEU A 10 -3.88 -20.81 -12.21
N VAL A 11 -2.91 -20.57 -11.32
CA VAL A 11 -2.56 -19.22 -10.86
C VAL A 11 -2.10 -18.34 -12.03
N ASP A 12 -1.23 -18.84 -12.89
CA ASP A 12 -0.73 -18.14 -14.07
C ASP A 12 -1.87 -17.86 -15.08
N GLY A 13 -2.76 -18.84 -15.28
CA GLY A 13 -3.97 -18.69 -16.10
C GLY A 13 -4.90 -17.59 -15.58
N CYS A 14 -5.21 -17.60 -14.27
CA CYS A 14 -6.01 -16.56 -13.62
C CYS A 14 -5.34 -15.18 -13.72
N THR A 15 -4.02 -15.11 -13.50
CA THR A 15 -3.24 -13.87 -13.59
C THR A 15 -3.36 -13.28 -14.98
N LYS A 16 -3.09 -14.07 -16.02
CA LYS A 16 -3.20 -13.62 -17.42
C LYS A 16 -4.62 -13.17 -17.76
N PHE A 17 -5.63 -13.91 -17.30
CA PHE A 17 -7.04 -13.58 -17.54
C PHE A 17 -7.42 -12.22 -16.94
N LEU A 18 -7.02 -11.97 -15.69
CA LEU A 18 -7.28 -10.74 -14.96
C LEU A 18 -6.49 -9.56 -15.53
N CYS A 19 -5.21 -9.72 -15.82
CA CYS A 19 -4.39 -8.66 -16.43
C CYS A 19 -5.02 -8.07 -17.69
N ALA A 20 -5.68 -8.90 -18.52
CA ALA A 20 -6.34 -8.45 -19.75
C ALA A 20 -7.68 -7.70 -19.51
N ARG A 21 -8.17 -7.63 -18.27
CA ARG A 21 -9.54 -7.16 -17.93
C ARG A 21 -9.59 -6.20 -16.75
N ILE A 22 -8.44 -5.75 -16.26
CA ILE A 22 -8.39 -4.74 -15.21
C ILE A 22 -8.94 -3.42 -15.76
N ALA A 23 -9.86 -2.82 -15.01
CA ALA A 23 -10.49 -1.55 -15.31
C ALA A 23 -10.86 -0.83 -14.00
N GLU A 24 -11.21 0.45 -14.07
CA GLU A 24 -11.61 1.25 -12.90
C GLU A 24 -12.78 0.60 -12.11
N THR A 25 -13.70 -0.07 -12.81
CA THR A 25 -14.88 -0.68 -12.19
C THR A 25 -14.60 -1.96 -11.39
N ASN A 26 -13.41 -2.56 -11.53
CA ASN A 26 -13.07 -3.83 -10.88
C ASN A 26 -11.69 -3.84 -10.19
N VAL A 27 -10.92 -2.75 -10.29
CA VAL A 27 -9.56 -2.68 -9.78
C VAL A 27 -9.53 -2.86 -8.25
N SER A 28 -10.58 -2.50 -7.52
CA SER A 28 -10.63 -2.69 -6.07
C SER A 28 -10.62 -4.17 -5.69
N GLU A 29 -11.47 -4.97 -6.32
CA GLU A 29 -11.58 -6.40 -6.10
C GLU A 29 -10.33 -7.14 -6.57
N VAL A 30 -9.81 -6.76 -7.74
CA VAL A 30 -8.58 -7.37 -8.28
C VAL A 30 -7.38 -7.01 -7.38
N TRP A 31 -7.28 -5.77 -6.89
CA TRP A 31 -6.26 -5.36 -5.94
C TRP A 31 -6.31 -6.18 -4.65
N SER A 32 -7.49 -6.32 -4.06
CA SER A 32 -7.66 -7.13 -2.85
C SER A 32 -7.26 -8.59 -3.07
N ALA A 33 -7.67 -9.20 -4.19
CA ALA A 33 -7.30 -10.57 -4.52
C ALA A 33 -5.80 -10.74 -4.78
N ALA A 34 -5.18 -9.76 -5.48
CA ALA A 34 -3.76 -9.76 -5.77
C ALA A 34 -2.92 -9.71 -4.48
N ASN A 35 -3.28 -8.84 -3.54
CA ASN A 35 -2.59 -8.74 -2.26
C ASN A 35 -2.83 -9.97 -1.38
N ALA A 36 -4.06 -10.46 -1.27
CA ALA A 36 -4.37 -11.67 -0.49
C ALA A 36 -3.64 -12.92 -0.99
N THR A 37 -3.30 -12.98 -2.28
CA THR A 37 -2.53 -14.08 -2.89
C THR A 37 -1.06 -13.75 -3.11
N LYS A 38 -0.60 -12.57 -2.64
CA LYS A 38 0.76 -12.04 -2.84
C LYS A 38 1.22 -12.11 -4.30
N ASN A 39 0.29 -11.93 -5.24
CA ASN A 39 0.54 -12.00 -6.66
C ASN A 39 1.15 -10.67 -7.14
N GLU A 40 2.48 -10.61 -7.16
CA GLU A 40 3.21 -9.40 -7.53
C GLU A 40 2.89 -8.87 -8.92
N VAL A 41 2.60 -9.77 -9.88
CA VAL A 41 2.26 -9.37 -11.25
C VAL A 41 0.97 -8.56 -11.24
N LEU A 42 -0.09 -9.09 -10.61
CA LEU A 42 -1.37 -8.38 -10.51
C LEU A 42 -1.25 -7.10 -9.69
N ILE A 43 -0.49 -7.11 -8.59
CA ILE A 43 -0.24 -5.91 -7.77
C ILE A 43 0.34 -4.79 -8.66
N ARG A 44 1.40 -5.09 -9.42
CA ARG A 44 2.05 -4.09 -10.28
C ARG A 44 1.15 -3.60 -11.41
N VAL A 45 0.33 -4.47 -11.98
CA VAL A 45 -0.62 -4.08 -13.05
C VAL A 45 -1.76 -3.21 -12.51
N CYS A 46 -2.22 -3.45 -11.28
CA CYS A 46 -3.28 -2.66 -10.66
C CYS A 46 -2.78 -1.31 -10.11
N ALA A 47 -1.53 -1.24 -9.65
CA ALA A 47 -1.01 -0.09 -8.91
C ALA A 47 -1.17 1.29 -9.60
N PRO A 48 -1.00 1.45 -10.94
CA PRO A 48 -1.26 2.73 -11.60
C PRO A 48 -2.70 3.20 -11.43
N LEU A 49 -3.68 2.31 -11.59
CA LEU A 49 -5.10 2.65 -11.47
C LEU A 49 -5.50 2.93 -10.02
N VAL A 50 -4.92 2.21 -9.07
CA VAL A 50 -5.09 2.50 -7.63
C VAL A 50 -4.53 3.87 -7.28
N ALA A 51 -3.35 4.22 -7.80
CA ALA A 51 -2.74 5.53 -7.59
C ALA A 51 -3.58 6.65 -8.25
N MET A 52 -4.06 6.46 -9.48
CA MET A 52 -4.92 7.45 -10.16
C MET A 52 -6.26 7.67 -9.43
N ASN A 53 -6.82 6.63 -8.82
CA ASN A 53 -8.07 6.67 -8.07
C ASN A 53 -7.84 6.78 -6.55
N TRP A 54 -6.72 7.37 -6.14
CA TRP A 54 -6.23 7.34 -4.76
C TRP A 54 -7.25 7.79 -3.72
N GLU A 55 -8.00 8.86 -4.00
CA GLU A 55 -9.01 9.40 -3.10
C GLU A 55 -10.13 8.40 -2.75
N MET A 56 -10.52 7.56 -3.72
CA MET A 56 -11.48 6.48 -3.47
C MET A 56 -10.86 5.39 -2.57
N PHE A 57 -9.61 5.02 -2.84
CA PHE A 57 -8.94 3.93 -2.13
C PHE A 57 -8.55 4.29 -0.70
N ARG A 58 -8.03 5.50 -0.46
CA ARG A 58 -7.66 5.97 0.89
C ARG A 58 -8.85 6.13 1.83
N ALA A 59 -10.06 6.24 1.29
CA ALA A 59 -11.30 6.28 2.07
C ALA A 59 -11.77 4.87 2.50
N SER A 60 -11.25 3.81 1.88
CA SER A 60 -11.66 2.43 2.12
C SER A 60 -10.85 1.78 3.23
N GLN A 61 -11.53 1.35 4.30
CA GLN A 61 -10.88 0.55 5.36
C GLN A 61 -10.41 -0.81 4.83
N LEU A 62 -11.17 -1.41 3.91
CA LEU A 62 -10.82 -2.70 3.30
C LEU A 62 -9.51 -2.62 2.51
N PHE A 63 -9.24 -1.47 1.87
CA PHE A 63 -7.96 -1.25 1.20
C PHE A 63 -6.79 -1.37 2.18
N TYR A 64 -6.86 -0.73 3.35
CA TYR A 64 -5.80 -0.81 4.35
C TYR A 64 -5.63 -2.21 4.93
N VAL A 65 -6.72 -2.92 5.19
CA VAL A 65 -6.71 -4.27 5.74
C VAL A 65 -6.21 -5.31 4.72
N ALA A 66 -6.48 -5.10 3.42
CA ALA A 66 -6.14 -6.05 2.37
C ALA A 66 -4.78 -5.80 1.71
N THR A 67 -4.23 -4.59 1.77
CA THR A 67 -3.00 -4.24 1.06
C THR A 67 -1.76 -4.79 1.77
N GLU A 68 -0.95 -5.57 1.05
CA GLU A 68 0.32 -6.10 1.53
C GLU A 68 1.46 -5.08 1.37
N VAL A 69 2.60 -5.36 2.00
CA VAL A 69 3.82 -4.53 1.92
C VAL A 69 4.19 -4.17 0.48
N ILE A 70 4.21 -5.18 -0.41
CA ILE A 70 4.56 -4.99 -1.83
C ILE A 70 3.54 -4.09 -2.52
N GLY A 71 2.24 -4.25 -2.20
CA GLY A 71 1.17 -3.40 -2.72
C GLY A 71 1.37 -1.95 -2.31
N MET A 72 1.56 -1.70 -1.01
CA MET A 72 1.74 -0.35 -0.50
C MET A 72 2.98 0.32 -1.09
N MET A 73 4.12 -0.39 -1.12
CA MET A 73 5.34 0.10 -1.75
C MET A 73 5.16 0.41 -3.23
N SER A 74 4.38 -0.41 -3.95
CA SER A 74 4.16 -0.21 -5.38
C SER A 74 3.43 1.10 -5.66
N ILE A 75 2.44 1.47 -4.84
CA ILE A 75 1.67 2.72 -5.01
C ILE A 75 2.57 3.94 -4.86
N PHE A 76 3.34 4.04 -3.76
CA PHE A 76 4.16 5.22 -3.46
C PHE A 76 5.31 5.46 -4.45
N ARG A 77 5.65 4.48 -5.28
CA ARG A 77 6.65 4.63 -6.35
C ARG A 77 6.10 5.31 -7.61
N TYR A 78 4.78 5.45 -7.75
CA TYR A 78 4.21 6.07 -8.93
C TYR A 78 4.31 7.60 -8.88
N PRO A 79 4.68 8.27 -10.00
CA PRO A 79 4.79 9.73 -10.06
C PRO A 79 3.51 10.46 -9.63
N TRP A 80 2.34 9.85 -9.82
CA TRP A 80 1.07 10.43 -9.36
C TRP A 80 1.08 10.71 -7.85
N MET A 81 1.69 9.81 -7.07
CA MET A 81 1.85 10.02 -5.63
C MET A 81 2.79 11.17 -5.30
N ALA A 82 3.56 11.73 -6.24
CA ALA A 82 4.35 12.93 -5.96
C ALA A 82 3.47 14.14 -5.61
N GLN A 83 2.21 14.17 -6.05
CA GLN A 83 1.26 15.25 -5.75
C GLN A 83 0.71 15.19 -4.32
N GLU A 84 0.70 14.01 -3.69
CA GLU A 84 0.29 13.86 -2.30
C GLU A 84 1.31 14.51 -1.36
N SER A 85 0.83 15.27 -0.37
CA SER A 85 1.70 15.85 0.65
C SER A 85 2.40 14.76 1.45
N ALA A 86 3.63 15.03 1.90
CA ALA A 86 4.36 14.10 2.75
C ALA A 86 3.54 13.69 3.99
N THR A 87 2.85 14.64 4.63
CA THR A 87 1.95 14.41 5.76
C THR A 87 0.82 13.43 5.43
N SER A 88 0.16 13.60 4.27
CA SER A 88 -0.89 12.70 3.79
C SER A 88 -0.38 11.27 3.57
N LYS A 89 0.84 11.13 3.02
CA LYS A 89 1.49 9.84 2.80
C LYS A 89 1.81 9.15 4.12
N VAL A 90 2.36 9.88 5.10
CA VAL A 90 2.65 9.35 6.44
C VAL A 90 1.37 8.91 7.13
N LYS A 91 0.32 9.73 7.13
CA LYS A 91 -1.00 9.40 7.69
C LYS A 91 -1.56 8.12 7.09
N THR A 92 -1.43 7.96 5.78
CA THR A 92 -1.84 6.75 5.05
C THR A 92 -1.04 5.53 5.51
N LEU A 93 0.28 5.65 5.57
CA LEU A 93 1.16 4.58 6.00
C LEU A 93 0.89 4.15 7.46
N LEU A 94 0.56 5.10 8.34
CA LEU A 94 0.15 4.82 9.71
C LEU A 94 -1.19 4.09 9.79
N LYS A 95 -2.21 4.57 9.05
CA LYS A 95 -3.51 3.90 8.95
C LYS A 95 -3.35 2.47 8.45
N TRP A 96 -2.54 2.28 7.42
CA TRP A 96 -2.22 0.97 6.88
C TRP A 96 -1.53 0.08 7.92
N ARG A 97 -0.44 0.54 8.55
CA ARG A 97 0.26 -0.21 9.59
C ARG A 97 -0.67 -0.63 10.72
N ASN A 98 -1.53 0.28 11.19
CA ASN A 98 -2.44 0.02 12.30
C ASN A 98 -3.66 -0.85 11.91
N ALA A 99 -3.87 -1.09 10.61
CA ALA A 99 -4.90 -1.99 10.09
C ALA A 99 -4.44 -3.46 10.01
N SER A 100 -3.24 -3.78 10.52
CA SER A 100 -2.76 -5.16 10.65
C SER A 100 -3.72 -6.03 11.46
N ARG A 101 -3.82 -7.30 11.08
CA ARG A 101 -4.73 -8.27 11.71
C ARG A 101 -4.08 -9.02 12.87
N ASN A 102 -2.75 -9.07 12.90
CA ASN A 102 -1.97 -9.74 13.93
C ASN A 102 -0.59 -9.06 14.10
N ASP A 103 0.14 -9.47 15.14
CA ASP A 103 1.42 -8.87 15.53
C ASP A 103 2.54 -9.10 14.50
N ASP A 104 2.54 -10.27 13.84
CA ASP A 104 3.52 -10.58 12.79
C ASP A 104 3.36 -9.62 11.60
N GLU A 105 2.12 -9.40 11.16
CA GLU A 105 1.78 -8.45 10.11
C GLU A 105 2.10 -7.02 10.53
N TYR A 106 1.76 -6.63 11.78
CA TYR A 106 2.13 -5.32 12.33
C TYR A 106 3.64 -5.09 12.32
N THR A 107 4.42 -6.09 12.71
CA THR A 107 5.88 -6.04 12.70
C THR A 107 6.42 -5.89 11.29
N ALA A 108 5.92 -6.69 10.33
CA ALA A 108 6.32 -6.61 8.93
C ALA A 108 5.99 -5.24 8.31
N ARG A 109 4.78 -4.72 8.55
CA ARG A 109 4.36 -3.38 8.09
C ARG A 109 5.17 -2.27 8.76
N THR A 110 5.58 -2.43 10.02
CA THR A 110 6.43 -1.47 10.73
C THR A 110 7.84 -1.41 10.16
N THR A 111 8.43 -2.55 9.80
CA THR A 111 9.73 -2.57 9.09
C THR A 111 9.60 -1.87 7.74
N ALA A 112 8.58 -2.23 6.94
CA ALA A 112 8.35 -1.62 5.63
C ALA A 112 8.02 -0.12 5.70
N PHE A 113 7.30 0.31 6.74
CA PHE A 113 7.02 1.71 7.02
C PHE A 113 8.32 2.53 7.09
N ARG A 114 9.33 2.02 7.82
CA ARG A 114 10.65 2.64 7.96
C ARG A 114 11.39 2.79 6.64
N ASP A 115 11.24 1.81 5.75
CA ASP A 115 11.85 1.88 4.42
C ASP A 115 11.13 2.91 3.53
N MET A 116 9.80 2.97 3.60
CA MET A 116 8.98 3.84 2.73
C MET A 116 9.03 5.31 3.11
N VAL A 117 9.13 5.63 4.39
CA VAL A 117 9.28 7.01 4.88
C VAL A 117 10.64 7.61 4.55
N SER A 118 11.60 6.77 4.18
CA SER A 118 12.92 7.18 3.67
C SER A 118 12.87 7.54 2.18
N LEU A 119 11.73 7.40 1.50
CA LEU A 119 11.58 7.75 0.09
C LEU A 119 11.70 9.27 -0.12
N PRO A 120 12.25 9.75 -1.25
CA PRO A 120 12.48 11.18 -1.53
C PRO A 120 11.27 12.11 -1.37
N GLY A 121 10.04 11.58 -1.42
CA GLY A 121 8.80 12.35 -1.24
C GLY A 121 8.16 12.28 0.15
N ILE A 122 8.80 11.65 1.14
CA ILE A 122 8.34 11.50 2.53
C ILE A 122 9.48 11.83 3.52
N GLN A 123 10.62 12.32 3.02
CA GLN A 123 11.81 12.55 3.84
C GLN A 123 11.49 13.33 5.13
N ASN A 124 12.13 12.91 6.21
CA ASN A 124 11.98 13.50 7.53
C ASN A 124 12.59 14.90 7.57
N THR A 125 11.81 15.90 7.17
CA THR A 125 12.18 17.32 7.25
C THR A 125 11.56 17.96 8.49
N PRO A 126 12.19 19.01 9.06
CA PRO A 126 11.57 19.78 10.15
C PRO A 126 10.16 20.29 9.82
N ASP A 127 9.92 20.64 8.55
CA ASP A 127 8.61 21.09 8.07
C ASP A 127 7.57 19.96 8.17
N LEU A 128 7.92 18.74 7.75
CA LEU A 128 7.05 17.56 7.87
C LEU A 128 6.73 17.22 9.33
N ILE A 129 7.72 17.32 10.21
CA ILE A 129 7.53 17.12 11.66
C ILE A 129 6.53 18.14 12.22
N SER A 130 6.67 19.42 11.84
CA SER A 130 5.74 20.48 12.23
C SER A 130 4.34 20.22 11.70
N ASP A 131 4.19 19.84 10.43
CA ASP A 131 2.89 19.54 9.83
C ASP A 131 2.19 18.37 10.52
N LEU A 132 2.92 17.30 10.87
CA LEU A 132 2.38 16.17 11.62
C LEU A 132 1.90 16.59 13.01
N PHE A 133 2.66 17.46 13.70
CA PHE A 133 2.26 18.00 14.99
C PHE A 133 0.99 18.84 14.89
N VAL A 134 0.87 19.70 13.88
CA VAL A 134 -0.34 20.49 13.62
C VAL A 134 -1.55 19.59 13.35
N GLU A 135 -1.37 18.47 12.64
CA GLU A 135 -2.42 17.48 12.41
C GLU A 135 -2.71 16.57 13.62
N GLY A 136 -2.00 16.72 14.75
CA GLY A 136 -2.16 15.87 15.93
C GLY A 136 -1.73 14.42 15.70
N ILE A 137 -0.80 14.19 14.77
CA ILE A 137 -0.26 12.87 14.47
C ILE A 137 1.01 12.65 15.29
N ASP A 138 0.97 11.67 16.19
CA ASP A 138 2.14 11.28 16.97
C ASP A 138 3.25 10.76 16.06
N ILE A 139 4.46 11.28 16.24
CA ILE A 139 5.66 10.79 15.57
C ILE A 139 5.94 9.38 16.09
N PRO A 140 5.90 8.35 15.22
CA PRO A 140 6.19 6.99 15.64
C PRO A 140 7.59 6.91 16.26
N VAL A 141 7.74 6.13 17.32
CA VAL A 141 9.04 5.98 17.99
C VAL A 141 10.08 5.42 17.03
N GLU A 142 9.64 4.59 16.09
CA GLU A 142 10.47 3.95 15.06
C GLU A 142 11.02 4.94 14.03
N TRP A 143 10.46 6.15 13.95
CA TRP A 143 10.97 7.25 13.12
C TRP A 143 12.13 8.01 13.73
N ARG A 144 12.29 7.94 15.07
CA ARG A 144 13.33 8.68 15.79
C ARG A 144 14.73 8.09 15.63
N PHE A 145 14.84 6.95 14.94
CA PHE A 145 16.07 6.18 14.76
C PHE A 145 16.42 5.96 13.28
N VAL A 146 15.80 6.70 12.36
CA VAL A 146 16.12 6.72 10.93
C VAL A 146 17.12 7.82 10.64
#